data_AF-A0A4Y9IZI9-F1
#
_entry.id   AF-A0A4Y9IZI9-F1
#
_cell.length_a   1.000
_cell.length_b   1.000
_cell.length_c   1.000
_cell.angle_alpha   90.00
_cell.angle_beta   90.00
_cell.angle_gamma   90.00
#
_symmetry.space_group_name_H-M   'P 1'
#
loop_
_entity.id
_entity.type
_entity.pdbx_description
1 polymer ?
#
loop_
_entity_poly.entity_id
_entity_poly.type
_entity_poly.pdbx_seq_one_letter_code
_entity_poly.pdbx_strand_id
1 'polypeptide(L)'
;MTVEKPFALKVGPSLSIDDIPDHFANKAEVIRHEQKFWEQRDGDKYRAPIDTTFALYRPLSGLNRSRAAEAYRLAPPYSLRHLPWYEDSACPTEEELFYRNACIRPTMWTYASNKSV
;
A
#
# COMPACT_ATOMS: atom_id res chain seq x y z
N MET A 1 -18.12 10.74 -20.30
CA MET A 1 -16.99 9.81 -20.07
C MET A 1 -15.96 10.09 -21.14
N THR A 2 -15.01 10.97 -20.87
CA THR A 2 -13.96 11.33 -21.81
C THR A 2 -12.93 10.20 -21.83
N VAL A 3 -12.54 9.77 -23.03
CA VAL A 3 -11.59 8.69 -23.28
C VAL A 3 -10.20 9.13 -22.82
N GLU A 4 -9.88 9.06 -21.54
CA GLU A 4 -8.65 9.71 -21.07
C GLU A 4 -7.47 8.78 -20.75
N LYS A 5 -7.62 7.46 -20.75
CA LYS A 5 -6.48 6.51 -20.66
C LYS A 5 -6.72 5.18 -21.40
N PRO A 6 -6.55 5.14 -22.73
CA PRO A 6 -6.80 3.94 -23.53
C PRO A 6 -5.82 2.80 -23.27
N PHE A 7 -4.71 3.03 -22.56
CA PHE A 7 -3.72 1.99 -22.24
C PHE A 7 -3.70 1.59 -20.76
N ALA A 8 -4.43 2.30 -19.88
CA ALA A 8 -4.51 1.93 -18.47
C ALA A 8 -5.09 0.53 -18.29
N LEU A 9 -4.32 -0.35 -17.65
CA LEU A 9 -4.71 -1.74 -17.38
C LEU A 9 -5.40 -1.90 -16.03
N LYS A 10 -5.09 -1.04 -15.06
CA LYS A 10 -5.74 -1.04 -13.76
C LYS A 10 -5.74 0.34 -13.09
N VAL A 11 -6.77 0.57 -12.28
CA VAL A 11 -6.91 1.74 -11.41
C VAL A 11 -7.34 1.29 -10.03
N GLY A 12 -6.91 1.99 -8.99
CA GLY A 12 -7.13 1.57 -7.61
C GLY A 12 -6.86 2.72 -6.64
N PRO A 13 -7.07 2.50 -5.35
CA PRO A 13 -6.85 3.53 -4.35
C PRO A 13 -5.36 3.82 -4.13
N SER A 14 -5.05 5.03 -3.69
CA SER A 14 -3.77 5.34 -3.05
C SER A 14 -3.78 4.92 -1.58
N LEU A 15 -2.61 4.67 -0.98
CA LEU A 15 -2.50 4.44 0.47
C LEU A 15 -2.12 5.74 1.17
N SER A 16 -2.91 6.15 2.16
CA SER A 16 -2.66 7.35 2.97
C SER A 16 -1.36 7.20 3.76
N ILE A 17 -0.53 8.24 3.72
CA ILE A 17 0.77 8.29 4.40
C ILE A 17 0.94 9.54 5.26
N ASP A 18 -0.05 10.43 5.25
CA ASP A 18 -0.09 11.71 5.95
C ASP A 18 -0.50 11.56 7.43
N ASP A 19 -1.24 10.51 7.77
CA ASP A 19 -1.82 10.31 9.11
C ASP A 19 -1.31 9.03 9.82
N ILE A 20 -0.19 8.45 9.38
CA ILE A 20 0.43 7.30 10.05
C ILE A 20 0.94 7.75 11.44
N PRO A 21 0.57 7.08 12.55
CA PRO A 21 0.96 7.47 13.90
C PRO A 21 2.44 7.21 14.21
N ASP A 22 3.02 7.99 15.13
CA ASP A 22 4.44 7.87 15.51
C ASP A 22 4.75 6.60 16.32
N HIS A 23 3.75 5.98 16.94
CA HIS A 23 3.89 4.71 17.66
C HIS A 23 4.06 3.49 16.73
N PHE A 24 3.92 3.68 15.41
CA PHE A 24 4.21 2.66 14.43
C PHE A 24 5.71 2.64 14.10
N ALA A 25 6.40 1.57 14.51
CA ALA A 25 7.86 1.47 14.47
C ALA A 25 8.46 1.69 13.06
N ASN A 26 7.73 1.29 12.01
CA ASN A 26 8.23 1.33 10.63
C ASN A 26 7.71 2.55 9.84
N LYS A 27 7.13 3.56 10.50
CA LYS A 27 6.53 4.75 9.85
C LYS A 27 7.45 5.39 8.80
N ALA A 28 8.70 5.67 9.17
CA ALA A 28 9.65 6.34 8.27
C ALA A 28 9.95 5.52 7.01
N GLU A 29 10.05 4.19 7.15
CA GLU A 29 10.29 3.31 6.00
C GLU A 29 9.08 3.23 5.07
N VAL A 30 7.86 3.15 5.64
CA VAL A 30 6.61 3.16 4.87
C VAL A 30 6.46 4.46 4.08
N ILE A 31 6.63 5.62 4.73
CA ILE A 31 6.56 6.92 4.06
C ILE A 31 7.57 6.99 2.92
N ARG A 32 8.84 6.61 3.18
CA ARG A 32 9.90 6.59 2.17
C ARG A 32 9.56 5.67 0.99
N HIS A 33 8.89 4.54 1.23
CA HIS A 33 8.49 3.63 0.17
C HIS A 33 7.34 4.16 -0.67
N GLU A 34 6.28 4.64 -0.03
CA GLU A 34 5.01 5.02 -0.67
C GLU A 34 5.04 6.42 -1.28
N GLN A 35 5.87 7.35 -0.79
CA GLN A 35 5.94 8.73 -1.29
C GLN A 35 6.11 8.82 -2.82
N LYS A 36 6.88 7.90 -3.41
CA LYS A 36 7.13 7.87 -4.88
C LYS A 36 5.86 7.67 -5.70
N PHE A 37 4.82 7.06 -5.11
CA PHE A 37 3.54 6.83 -5.77
C PHE A 37 2.64 8.08 -5.76
N TRP A 38 3.05 9.13 -5.04
CA TRP A 38 2.37 10.42 -4.96
C TRP A 38 3.02 11.50 -5.84
N GLU A 39 4.11 11.19 -6.55
CA GLU A 39 4.89 12.19 -7.32
C GLU A 39 4.24 12.57 -8.67
N GLN A 40 3.72 11.60 -9.42
CA GLN A 40 3.23 11.81 -10.79
C GLN A 40 1.72 12.10 -10.85
N ARG A 41 1.29 13.28 -10.38
CA ARG A 41 -0.12 13.68 -10.38
C ARG A 41 -0.62 14.04 -11.79
N ASP A 42 -1.81 13.54 -12.13
CA ASP A 42 -2.55 13.77 -13.38
C ASP A 42 -4.02 14.01 -13.02
N GLY A 43 -4.36 15.24 -12.61
CA GLY A 43 -5.70 15.57 -12.11
C GLY A 43 -6.01 14.93 -10.75
N ASP A 44 -7.00 14.03 -10.73
CA ASP A 44 -7.50 13.28 -9.58
C ASP A 44 -6.86 11.89 -9.43
N LYS A 45 -5.76 11.64 -10.13
CA LYS A 45 -5.05 10.36 -10.15
C LYS A 45 -3.53 10.57 -10.14
N TYR A 46 -2.81 9.53 -9.76
CA TYR A 46 -1.35 9.45 -9.75
C TYR A 46 -0.92 8.29 -10.62
N ARG A 47 -0.01 8.54 -11.56
CA ARG A 47 0.54 7.47 -12.41
C ARG A 47 1.52 6.64 -11.59
N ALA A 48 1.08 5.48 -11.12
CA ALA A 48 1.86 4.63 -10.23
C ALA A 48 1.40 3.16 -10.34
N PRO A 49 2.32 2.19 -10.19
CA PRO A 49 1.94 0.79 -10.13
C PRO A 49 1.07 0.52 -8.90
N ILE A 50 0.08 -0.35 -9.09
CA ILE A 50 -0.83 -0.82 -8.04
C ILE A 50 -0.51 -2.27 -7.72
N ASP A 51 -0.28 -2.57 -6.45
CA ASP A 51 -0.02 -3.92 -5.96
C ASP A 51 -1.00 -4.25 -4.82
N THR A 52 -2.30 -4.13 -5.13
CA THR A 52 -3.39 -4.39 -4.20
C THR A 52 -4.36 -5.38 -4.83
N THR A 53 -5.03 -6.18 -4.00
CA THR A 53 -6.13 -7.05 -4.43
C THR A 53 -7.37 -6.23 -4.78
N PHE A 54 -7.57 -5.10 -4.11
CA PHE A 54 -8.67 -4.17 -4.37
C PHE A 54 -8.26 -3.15 -5.45
N ALA A 55 -8.59 -3.46 -6.71
CA ALA A 55 -8.39 -2.59 -7.86
C ALA A 55 -9.39 -2.93 -8.98
N LEU A 56 -9.70 -1.95 -9.83
CA LEU A 56 -10.47 -2.16 -11.05
C LEU A 56 -9.51 -2.48 -12.20
N TYR A 57 -9.76 -3.58 -12.90
CA TYR A 57 -8.96 -4.05 -14.02
C TYR A 57 -9.69 -3.82 -15.34
N ARG A 58 -8.92 -3.51 -16.37
CA ARG A 58 -9.43 -3.47 -17.74
C ARG A 58 -9.97 -4.86 -18.13
N PRO A 59 -11.17 -4.95 -18.72
CA PRO A 59 -11.68 -6.22 -19.23
C PRO A 59 -10.71 -6.86 -20.22
N LEU A 60 -10.53 -8.18 -20.13
CA LEU A 60 -9.71 -8.99 -21.04
C LEU A 60 -8.21 -8.59 -21.11
N SER A 61 -7.69 -7.81 -20.16
CA SER A 61 -6.27 -7.44 -20.14
C SER A 61 -5.33 -8.53 -19.62
N GLY A 62 -5.88 -9.65 -19.16
CA GLY A 62 -5.14 -10.70 -18.46
C GLY A 62 -4.46 -10.20 -17.16
N LEU A 63 -3.62 -11.06 -16.58
CA LEU A 63 -2.83 -10.73 -15.40
C LEU A 63 -1.52 -10.05 -15.82
N ASN A 64 -1.58 -8.74 -16.11
CA ASN A 64 -0.37 -7.95 -16.31
C ASN A 64 0.20 -7.49 -14.96
N ARG A 65 1.33 -8.09 -14.57
CA ARG A 65 2.07 -7.76 -13.33
C ARG A 65 3.28 -6.85 -13.58
N SER A 66 3.49 -6.38 -14.81
CA SER A 66 4.61 -5.51 -15.14
C SER A 66 4.46 -4.17 -14.43
N ARG A 67 5.54 -3.68 -13.83
CA ARG A 67 5.61 -2.31 -13.29
C ARG A 67 5.61 -1.24 -14.39
N ALA A 68 5.87 -1.64 -15.64
CA ALA A 68 5.77 -0.76 -16.81
C ALA A 68 4.34 -0.66 -17.36
N ALA A 69 3.41 -1.49 -16.88
CA ALA A 69 2.01 -1.38 -17.25
C ALA A 69 1.44 -0.04 -16.78
N GLU A 70 0.67 0.62 -17.64
CA GLU A 70 0.01 1.86 -17.28
C GLU A 70 -1.08 1.58 -16.22
N ALA A 71 -0.90 2.19 -15.05
CA ALA A 71 -1.79 2.08 -13.91
C ALA A 71 -1.89 3.41 -13.18
N TYR A 72 -3.02 3.60 -12.51
CA TYR A 72 -3.34 4.85 -11.83
C TYR A 72 -3.85 4.62 -10.43
N ARG A 73 -3.27 5.31 -9.45
CA ARG A 73 -3.83 5.39 -8.11
C ARG A 73 -4.73 6.61 -7.98
N LEU A 74 -5.87 6.51 -7.33
CA LEU A 74 -6.81 7.62 -7.17
C LEU A 74 -6.37 8.55 -6.04
N ALA A 75 -6.52 9.85 -6.26
CA ALA A 75 -6.32 10.88 -5.25
C ALA A 75 -7.46 10.87 -4.21
N PRO A 76 -7.31 11.58 -3.08
CA PRO A 76 -8.41 11.83 -2.15
C PRO A 76 -9.65 12.33 -2.90
N PRO A 77 -10.86 11.84 -2.55
CA PRO A 77 -11.19 11.09 -1.33
C PRO A 77 -11.09 9.56 -1.45
N TYR A 78 -10.51 9.02 -2.53
CA TYR A 78 -10.48 7.57 -2.81
C TYR A 78 -9.19 6.88 -2.32
N SER A 79 -8.53 7.42 -1.30
CA SER A 79 -7.39 6.81 -0.63
C SER A 79 -7.84 5.89 0.50
N LEU A 80 -7.05 4.85 0.78
CA LEU A 80 -7.28 3.88 1.86
C LEU A 80 -6.22 3.99 2.95
N ARG A 81 -6.62 3.63 4.17
CA ARG A 81 -5.70 3.36 5.27
C ARG A 81 -5.30 1.89 5.26
N HIS A 82 -4.00 1.63 5.30
CA HIS A 82 -3.49 0.28 5.54
C HIS A 82 -3.44 0.04 7.05
N LEU A 83 -4.48 -0.58 7.62
CA LEU A 83 -4.72 -0.64 9.07
C LEU A 83 -3.53 -1.09 9.93
N PRO A 84 -2.70 -2.09 9.52
CA PRO A 84 -1.48 -2.44 10.25
C PRO A 84 -0.51 -1.28 10.52
N TRP A 85 -0.53 -0.19 9.74
CA TRP A 85 0.33 0.98 9.97
C TRP A 85 -0.12 1.84 11.15
N TYR A 86 -1.32 1.59 11.68
CA TYR A 86 -1.92 2.39 12.75
C TYR A 86 -1.84 1.67 14.10
N GLU A 87 -1.34 0.44 14.14
CA GLU A 87 -1.15 -0.34 15.35
C GLU A 87 0.03 0.18 16.18
N ASP A 88 -0.13 0.11 17.50
CA ASP A 88 0.95 0.40 18.44
C ASP A 88 1.97 -0.73 18.43
N SER A 89 3.14 -0.45 17.86
CA SER A 89 4.22 -1.44 17.78
C SER A 89 4.82 -1.76 19.14
N ALA A 90 4.70 -0.85 20.11
CA ALA A 90 5.16 -1.04 21.48
C ALA A 90 4.13 -1.76 22.36
N CYS A 91 2.85 -1.73 21.98
CA CYS A 91 1.75 -2.38 22.69
C CYS A 91 0.91 -3.26 21.74
N PRO A 92 1.44 -4.40 21.24
CA PRO A 92 0.70 -5.29 20.35
C PRO A 92 -0.48 -5.95 21.07
N THR A 93 -1.55 -6.20 20.33
CA THR A 93 -2.72 -6.93 20.83
C THR A 93 -2.41 -8.40 21.04
N GLU A 94 -3.27 -9.12 21.78
CA GLU A 94 -3.16 -10.57 21.95
C GLU A 94 -3.18 -11.31 20.61
N GLU A 95 -4.04 -10.88 19.69
CA GLU A 95 -4.12 -11.43 18.32
C GLU A 95 -2.81 -11.23 17.55
N GLU A 96 -2.25 -10.02 17.59
CA GLU A 96 -1.00 -9.72 16.91
C GLU A 96 0.17 -10.50 17.51
N LEU A 97 0.23 -10.64 18.85
CA LEU A 97 1.20 -11.51 19.53
C LEU A 97 1.05 -12.97 19.11
N PHE A 98 -0.19 -13.47 19.01
CA PHE A 98 -0.46 -14.83 18.55
C PHE A 98 0.10 -15.06 17.13
N TYR A 99 -0.22 -14.17 16.18
CA TYR A 99 0.27 -14.31 14.80
C TYR A 99 1.77 -14.11 14.65
N ARG A 100 2.38 -13.22 15.45
CA ARG A 100 3.85 -13.05 15.50
C ARG A 100 4.55 -14.30 16.01
N ASN A 101 4.05 -14.91 17.08
CA ASN A 101 4.65 -16.12 17.66
C ASN A 101 4.45 -17.36 16.79
N ALA A 102 3.35 -17.41 16.03
CA ALA A 102 3.09 -18.47 15.07
C ALA A 102 3.91 -18.33 13.76
N CYS A 103 4.54 -17.18 13.52
CA CYS A 103 5.28 -16.92 12.28
C CYS A 103 6.62 -17.65 12.25
N ILE A 104 6.72 -18.66 11.38
CA ILE A 104 7.97 -19.43 11.17
C ILE A 104 8.96 -18.67 10.26
N ARG A 105 8.46 -17.77 9.41
CA ARG A 105 9.26 -17.00 8.45
C ARG A 105 9.08 -15.51 8.65
N PRO A 106 10.14 -14.76 8.99
CA PRO A 106 10.05 -13.32 9.10
C PRO A 106 9.83 -12.71 7.72
N THR A 107 8.90 -11.77 7.64
CA THR A 107 8.67 -10.88 6.50
C THR A 107 9.00 -9.45 6.92
N MET A 108 8.99 -8.49 6.00
CA MET A 108 9.16 -7.06 6.34
C MET A 108 8.24 -6.60 7.49
N TRP A 109 7.08 -7.22 7.64
CA TRP A 109 6.07 -6.91 8.66
C TRP A 109 6.28 -7.63 10.00
N THR A 110 7.02 -8.74 10.02
CA THR A 110 7.34 -9.52 11.23
C THR A 110 8.83 -9.47 11.61
N TYR A 111 9.64 -8.72 10.87
CA TYR A 111 11.07 -8.58 11.16
C TYR A 111 11.33 -7.68 12.37
N ALA A 112 10.48 -6.67 12.61
CA ALA A 112 10.59 -5.78 13.76
C ALA A 112 10.38 -6.50 15.11
N SER A 113 9.67 -7.63 15.13
CA SER A 113 9.38 -8.40 16.36
C SER A 113 10.51 -9.32 16.82
N ASN A 114 11.53 -9.59 15.99
CA ASN A 114 12.60 -10.54 16.32
C ASN A 114 13.90 -9.90 16.86
N LYS A 115 13.90 -8.59 17.15
CA LYS A 115 15.08 -7.90 17.71
C LYS A 115 15.27 -8.05 19.22
N SER A 116 14.58 -9.01 19.84
CA SER A 116 14.64 -9.27 21.28
C SER A 116 15.27 -10.62 21.59
N VAL A 117 16.54 -10.81 21.22
CA VAL A 117 17.49 -11.73 21.86
C VAL A 117 18.88 -11.13 21.78
#